data_AF-A0A1C7NTN6-F1
#
_entry.id   AF-A0A1C7NTN6-F1
#
_cell.length_a   1.000
_cell.length_b   1.000
_cell.length_c   1.000
_cell.angle_alpha   90.00
_cell.angle_beta   90.00
_cell.angle_gamma   90.00
#
_symmetry.space_group_name_H-M   'P 1'
#
loop_
_entity.id
_entity.type
_entity.pdbx_description
1 polymer ?
#
loop_
_entity_poly.entity_id
_entity_poly.type
_entity_poly.pdbx_seq_one_letter_code
_entity_poly.pdbx_strand_id
1 'polypeptide(L)'
;MPTGRISFAALLIASIIASHSSTAYAETVVNKSITYFSVGGRTAEELDKALSENGPLMKGTGARHPGATKIKFGGTVTYVKHGDRCAVGSAKVTLSTRLILPRWKNRNKANRDLGLVWDTLSSDIKRHEERHAEIARNHARKLEKDFLALKPESDCERMQARVARLSENAIADHDRDQARFDRMEAANFDRRMVRLLQYRLDTMKKR
;
A
#
# COMPACT_ATOMS: atom_id res chain seq x y z
N MET A 1 42.43 -12.33 -65.57
CA MET A 1 43.19 -11.75 -64.43
C MET A 1 43.92 -10.51 -64.94
N PRO A 2 43.98 -9.36 -64.24
CA PRO A 2 43.28 -8.93 -63.02
C PRO A 2 42.57 -7.54 -63.12
N THR A 3 41.79 -7.23 -62.07
CA THR A 3 41.52 -5.89 -61.44
C THR A 3 40.90 -4.77 -62.29
N GLY A 4 39.72 -4.20 -62.04
CA GLY A 4 38.88 -4.12 -60.83
C GLY A 4 39.12 -2.81 -60.08
N ARG A 5 38.17 -1.86 -60.15
CA ARG A 5 37.68 -1.00 -59.04
C ARG A 5 36.64 0.02 -59.52
N ILE A 6 35.42 -0.09 -58.98
CA ILE A 6 34.30 0.85 -59.12
C ILE A 6 34.36 1.80 -57.91
N SER A 7 34.43 3.10 -58.16
CA SER A 7 34.29 4.13 -57.11
C SER A 7 32.81 4.38 -56.85
N PHE A 8 32.31 3.96 -55.68
CA PHE A 8 31.03 4.42 -55.16
C PHE A 8 31.27 5.60 -54.21
N ALA A 9 30.82 6.78 -54.62
CA ALA A 9 30.75 7.96 -53.77
C ALA A 9 29.69 7.73 -52.68
N ALA A 10 30.09 7.85 -51.43
CA ALA A 10 29.26 7.68 -50.25
C ALA A 10 28.34 8.90 -50.05
N LEU A 11 27.02 8.68 -50.04
CA LEU A 11 26.05 9.62 -49.46
C LEU A 11 25.82 9.24 -47.99
N LEU A 12 26.26 10.10 -47.09
CA LEU A 12 26.04 10.00 -45.64
C LEU A 12 24.58 10.32 -45.30
N ILE A 13 23.83 9.31 -44.85
CA ILE A 13 22.54 9.49 -44.19
C ILE A 13 22.81 9.71 -42.70
N ALA A 14 22.61 10.93 -42.23
CA ALA A 14 22.70 11.27 -40.82
C ALA A 14 21.45 10.77 -40.07
N SER A 15 21.56 9.62 -39.41
CA SER A 15 20.53 9.10 -38.51
C SER A 15 20.61 9.78 -37.14
N ILE A 16 19.64 10.64 -36.84
CA ILE A 16 19.46 11.21 -35.50
C ILE A 16 18.87 10.11 -34.60
N ILE A 17 19.73 9.49 -33.77
CA ILE A 17 19.29 8.55 -32.74
C ILE A 17 18.77 9.38 -31.56
N ALA A 18 17.44 9.52 -31.47
CA ALA A 18 16.79 10.08 -30.29
C ALA A 18 16.98 9.10 -29.11
N SER A 19 17.95 9.39 -28.26
CA SER A 19 18.17 8.68 -26.99
C SER A 19 16.93 8.85 -26.10
N HIS A 20 16.08 7.84 -26.06
CA HIS A 20 15.02 7.76 -25.05
C HIS A 20 15.69 7.48 -23.72
N SER A 21 15.90 8.52 -22.91
CA SER A 21 16.24 8.37 -21.51
C SER A 21 15.06 7.73 -20.79
N SER A 22 15.05 6.40 -20.71
CA SER A 22 14.20 5.68 -19.80
C SER A 22 14.59 6.09 -18.38
N THR A 23 13.83 7.01 -17.78
CA THR A 23 13.90 7.25 -16.34
C THR A 23 13.49 5.96 -15.65
N ALA A 24 14.48 5.15 -15.28
CA ALA A 24 14.27 4.01 -14.40
C ALA A 24 13.87 4.56 -13.04
N TYR A 25 12.56 4.73 -12.82
CA TYR A 25 12.05 4.94 -11.48
C TYR A 25 12.37 3.68 -10.70
N ALA A 26 13.22 3.79 -9.69
CA ALA A 26 13.32 2.77 -8.67
C ALA A 26 11.90 2.55 -8.14
N GLU A 27 11.27 1.45 -8.54
CA GLU A 27 9.91 1.15 -8.14
C GLU A 27 9.99 0.49 -6.76
N THR A 28 9.58 1.22 -5.73
CA THR A 28 9.35 0.69 -4.39
C THR A 28 8.61 -0.65 -4.50
N VAL A 29 9.18 -1.74 -3.99
CA VAL A 29 8.57 -3.07 -4.15
C VAL A 29 7.43 -3.20 -3.17
N VAL A 30 6.20 -3.23 -3.69
CA VAL A 30 4.97 -3.33 -2.89
C VAL A 30 4.32 -4.68 -3.11
N ASN A 31 4.24 -5.50 -2.07
CA ASN A 31 3.47 -6.73 -2.05
C ASN A 31 2.16 -6.52 -1.27
N LYS A 32 1.03 -6.92 -1.85
CA LYS A 32 -0.30 -6.89 -1.22
C LYS A 32 -0.90 -8.29 -1.26
N SER A 33 -1.34 -8.78 -0.10
CA SER A 33 -2.06 -10.04 0.04
C SER A 33 -3.38 -9.83 0.80
N ILE A 34 -4.34 -10.71 0.56
CA ILE A 34 -5.61 -10.74 1.28
C ILE A 34 -5.79 -12.12 1.90
N THR A 35 -6.14 -12.14 3.17
CA THR A 35 -6.53 -13.33 3.93
C THR A 35 -7.91 -13.10 4.52
N TYR A 36 -8.59 -14.18 4.88
CA TYR A 36 -9.96 -14.10 5.35
C TYR A 36 -10.15 -14.88 6.64
N PHE A 37 -10.95 -14.32 7.54
CA PHE A 37 -11.51 -15.05 8.68
C PHE A 37 -12.99 -15.34 8.42
N SER A 38 -13.46 -16.45 8.99
CA SER A 38 -14.82 -16.91 8.75
C SER A 38 -15.80 -16.24 9.70
N VAL A 39 -16.91 -15.77 9.15
CA VAL A 39 -18.07 -15.28 9.90
C VAL A 39 -19.24 -16.22 9.62
N GLY A 40 -19.93 -16.63 10.68
CA GLY A 40 -21.15 -17.46 10.64
C GLY A 40 -22.34 -16.69 11.21
N GLY A 41 -23.54 -17.15 10.91
CA GLY A 41 -24.78 -16.52 11.37
C GLY A 41 -25.85 -16.47 10.29
N ARG A 42 -27.08 -16.21 10.73
CA ARG A 42 -28.33 -16.12 9.95
C ARG A 42 -29.16 -14.88 10.34
N THR A 43 -28.79 -14.16 11.40
CA THR A 43 -29.38 -12.87 11.80
C THR A 43 -28.30 -11.78 11.87
N ALA A 44 -28.71 -10.52 11.98
CA ALA A 44 -27.76 -9.41 12.11
C ALA A 44 -26.93 -9.52 13.40
N GLU A 45 -27.57 -9.89 14.51
CA GLU A 45 -26.93 -10.07 15.82
C GLU A 45 -25.91 -11.21 15.79
N GLU A 46 -26.23 -12.32 15.13
CA GLU A 46 -25.29 -13.44 14.99
C GLU A 46 -24.06 -13.05 14.18
N LEU A 47 -24.22 -12.23 13.12
CA LEU A 47 -23.09 -11.75 12.32
C LEU A 47 -22.23 -10.75 13.09
N ASP A 48 -22.84 -9.83 13.83
CA ASP A 48 -22.13 -8.86 14.68
C ASP A 48 -21.31 -9.57 15.77
N LYS A 49 -21.93 -10.55 16.45
CA LYS A 49 -21.24 -11.42 17.41
C LYS A 49 -20.10 -12.18 16.76
N ALA A 50 -20.31 -12.79 15.59
CA ALA A 50 -19.27 -13.54 14.91
C ALA A 50 -18.10 -12.64 14.44
N LEU A 51 -18.35 -11.37 14.09
CA LEU A 51 -17.31 -10.39 13.79
C LEU A 51 -16.48 -10.05 15.05
N SER A 52 -17.16 -9.77 16.17
CA SER A 52 -16.50 -9.42 17.43
C SER A 52 -15.75 -10.58 18.08
N GLU A 53 -16.12 -11.84 17.81
CA GLU A 53 -15.43 -13.03 18.33
C GLU A 53 -14.28 -13.50 17.43
N ASN A 54 -14.44 -13.43 16.10
CA ASN A 54 -13.48 -14.02 15.15
C ASN A 54 -12.55 -12.98 14.50
N GLY A 55 -12.87 -11.69 14.63
CA GLY A 55 -12.09 -10.60 14.06
C GLY A 55 -10.66 -10.53 14.59
N PRO A 56 -9.70 -9.91 13.88
CA PRO A 56 -8.33 -9.77 14.36
C PRO A 56 -8.26 -9.03 15.70
N LEU A 57 -7.39 -9.50 16.59
CA LEU A 57 -7.13 -8.85 17.87
C LEU A 57 -6.37 -7.53 17.69
N MET A 58 -6.85 -6.50 18.36
CA MET A 58 -6.12 -5.26 18.58
C MET A 58 -5.03 -5.46 19.61
N LYS A 59 -3.81 -5.02 19.30
CA LYS A 59 -2.77 -4.91 20.31
C LYS A 59 -3.13 -3.77 21.28
N GLY A 60 -3.10 -4.05 22.58
CA GLY A 60 -3.29 -3.05 23.64
C GLY A 60 -4.68 -3.00 24.27
N THR A 61 -5.75 -3.21 23.51
CA THR A 61 -7.13 -3.17 24.05
C THR A 61 -7.76 -4.54 24.24
N GLY A 62 -7.25 -5.57 23.56
CA GLY A 62 -7.85 -6.92 23.56
C GLY A 62 -9.15 -7.04 22.76
N ALA A 63 -9.72 -5.92 22.30
CA ALA A 63 -10.88 -5.91 21.42
C ALA A 63 -10.54 -6.49 20.04
N ARG A 64 -11.56 -6.96 19.32
CA ARG A 64 -11.43 -7.46 17.95
C ARG A 64 -12.05 -6.48 16.97
N HIS A 65 -11.37 -6.27 15.85
CA HIS A 65 -11.88 -5.44 14.77
C HIS A 65 -12.55 -6.27 13.69
N PRO A 66 -13.52 -5.69 12.95
CA PRO A 66 -14.17 -6.37 11.84
C PRO A 66 -13.26 -6.56 10.61
N GLY A 67 -12.05 -5.99 10.61
CA GLY A 67 -10.99 -6.14 9.63
C GLY A 67 -9.63 -5.77 10.23
N ALA A 68 -8.54 -6.03 9.52
CA ALA A 68 -7.24 -5.45 9.86
C ALA A 68 -6.28 -5.43 8.68
N THR A 69 -5.36 -4.48 8.68
CA THR A 69 -4.25 -4.41 7.73
C THR A 69 -2.93 -4.56 8.45
N LYS A 70 -2.19 -5.64 8.17
CA LYS A 70 -0.82 -5.82 8.65
C LYS A 70 0.15 -5.17 7.67
N ILE A 71 1.00 -4.29 8.18
CA ILE A 71 1.97 -3.51 7.40
C ILE A 71 3.38 -3.88 7.87
N LYS A 72 4.30 -4.11 6.93
CA LYS A 72 5.72 -4.32 7.21
C LYS A 72 6.55 -3.53 6.19
N PHE A 73 7.31 -2.55 6.71
CA PHE A 73 8.37 -1.88 5.97
C PHE A 73 9.65 -2.71 6.03
N GLY A 74 10.44 -2.65 4.97
CA GLY A 74 11.77 -3.22 4.88
C GLY A 74 12.54 -2.55 3.76
N GLY A 75 13.69 -3.10 3.40
CA GLY A 75 14.51 -2.52 2.33
C GLY A 75 15.99 -2.66 2.58
N THR A 76 16.76 -2.07 1.67
CA THR A 76 18.23 -2.01 1.73
C THR A 76 18.69 -0.63 1.33
N VAL A 77 19.68 -0.11 2.05
CA VAL A 77 20.40 1.13 1.71
C VAL A 77 21.88 0.79 1.62
N THR A 78 22.53 1.20 0.54
CA THR A 78 23.98 1.05 0.36
C THR A 78 24.67 2.39 0.57
N TYR A 79 25.94 2.35 0.96
CA TYR A 79 26.73 3.53 1.29
C TYR A 79 28.01 3.53 0.45
N VAL A 80 28.37 4.71 -0.07
CA VAL A 80 29.56 4.89 -0.89
C VAL A 80 30.44 5.94 -0.23
N LYS A 81 31.71 5.59 -0.02
CA LYS A 81 32.72 6.47 0.55
C LYS A 81 33.49 7.17 -0.58
N HIS A 82 33.65 8.48 -0.47
CA HIS A 82 34.45 9.33 -1.36
C HIS A 82 35.39 10.20 -0.51
N GLY A 83 36.65 9.79 -0.39
CA GLY A 83 37.59 10.42 0.55
C GLY A 83 37.07 10.34 1.99
N ASP A 84 37.04 11.49 2.66
CA ASP A 84 36.51 11.65 4.03
C ASP A 84 35.02 12.01 4.05
N ARG A 85 34.25 11.52 3.07
CA ARG A 85 32.79 11.68 3.04
C ARG A 85 32.12 10.38 2.70
N CYS A 86 30.90 10.21 3.19
CA CYS A 86 30.05 9.07 2.86
C CYS A 86 28.68 9.54 2.39
N ALA A 87 28.12 8.89 1.37
CA ALA A 87 26.82 9.19 0.80
C ALA A 87 25.98 7.92 0.68
N VAL A 88 24.66 8.06 0.54
CA VAL A 88 23.79 6.96 0.09
C VAL A 88 24.14 6.65 -1.37
N GLY A 89 24.51 5.41 -1.66
CA GLY A 89 24.76 4.93 -3.01
C GLY A 89 23.48 4.54 -3.72
N SER A 90 22.69 3.69 -3.08
CA SER A 90 21.38 3.26 -3.54
C SER A 90 20.45 3.01 -2.37
N ALA A 91 19.16 3.18 -2.60
CA ALA A 91 18.12 2.88 -1.63
C ALA A 91 16.99 2.11 -2.32
N LYS A 92 16.52 1.06 -1.65
CA LYS A 92 15.36 0.28 -2.06
C LYS A 92 14.48 0.04 -0.86
N VAL A 93 13.29 0.60 -0.84
CA VAL A 93 12.28 0.37 0.18
C VAL A 93 11.33 -0.72 -0.31
N THR A 94 10.99 -1.64 0.59
CA THR A 94 10.00 -2.69 0.35
C THR A 94 8.85 -2.54 1.33
N LEU A 95 7.63 -2.79 0.84
CA LEU A 95 6.41 -2.75 1.63
C LEU A 95 5.65 -4.05 1.43
N SER A 96 5.35 -4.74 2.53
CA SER A 96 4.42 -5.88 2.52
C SER A 96 3.17 -5.54 3.30
N THR A 97 2.02 -5.68 2.66
CA THR A 97 0.70 -5.47 3.25
C THR A 97 -0.13 -6.76 3.20
N ARG A 98 -0.83 -7.07 4.30
CA ARG A 98 -1.78 -8.18 4.37
C ARG A 98 -3.08 -7.70 4.97
N LEU A 99 -4.12 -7.66 4.14
CA LEU A 99 -5.48 -7.37 4.58
C LEU A 99 -6.10 -8.65 5.14
N ILE A 100 -6.79 -8.54 6.25
CA ILE A 100 -7.50 -9.62 6.93
C ILE A 100 -8.98 -9.22 6.93
N LEU A 101 -9.77 -9.85 6.06
CA LEU A 101 -11.16 -9.46 5.79
C LEU A 101 -12.15 -10.54 6.26
N PRO A 102 -13.36 -10.15 6.66
CA PRO A 102 -14.38 -11.13 7.03
C PRO A 102 -14.94 -11.81 5.78
N ARG A 103 -15.28 -13.09 5.90
CA ARG A 103 -16.01 -13.85 4.88
C ARG A 103 -17.16 -14.60 5.50
N TRP A 104 -18.39 -14.25 5.10
CA TRP A 104 -19.58 -14.93 5.57
C TRP A 104 -19.84 -16.25 4.85
N LYS A 105 -19.88 -17.34 5.61
CA LYS A 105 -20.06 -18.71 5.08
C LYS A 105 -21.46 -18.98 4.53
N ASN A 106 -22.50 -18.42 5.16
CA ASN A 106 -23.90 -18.77 4.88
C ASN A 106 -24.62 -17.72 4.04
N ARG A 107 -23.88 -16.80 3.39
CA ARG A 107 -24.47 -15.71 2.61
C ARG A 107 -25.57 -16.23 1.69
N ASN A 108 -25.28 -17.25 0.88
CA ASN A 108 -26.22 -17.78 -0.11
C ASN A 108 -27.57 -18.28 0.45
N LYS A 109 -27.66 -18.54 1.76
CA LYS A 109 -28.88 -18.98 2.44
C LYS A 109 -29.58 -17.86 3.20
N ALA A 110 -29.02 -16.66 3.21
CA ALA A 110 -29.59 -15.51 3.90
C ALA A 110 -30.75 -14.90 3.13
N ASN A 111 -31.68 -14.28 3.86
CA ASN A 111 -32.67 -13.42 3.24
C ASN A 111 -31.99 -12.22 2.54
N ARG A 112 -32.73 -11.60 1.62
CA ARG A 112 -32.23 -10.54 0.75
C ARG A 112 -31.73 -9.31 1.53
N ASP A 113 -32.43 -8.96 2.61
CA ASP A 113 -32.16 -7.73 3.38
C ASP A 113 -30.89 -7.87 4.23
N LEU A 114 -30.76 -8.97 4.97
CA LEU A 114 -29.53 -9.27 5.72
C LEU A 114 -28.34 -9.39 4.77
N GLY A 115 -28.58 -9.99 3.61
CA GLY A 115 -27.61 -10.04 2.54
C GLY A 115 -27.13 -8.65 2.12
N LEU A 116 -28.06 -7.74 1.84
CA LEU A 116 -27.73 -6.38 1.43
C LEU A 116 -26.87 -5.66 2.49
N VAL A 117 -27.24 -5.78 3.76
CA VAL A 117 -26.50 -5.19 4.89
C VAL A 117 -25.08 -5.75 4.93
N TRP A 118 -24.93 -7.07 4.86
CA TRP A 118 -23.62 -7.72 4.87
C TRP A 118 -22.71 -7.27 3.73
N ASP A 119 -23.22 -7.24 2.50
CA ASP A 119 -22.39 -6.86 1.34
C ASP A 119 -21.98 -5.38 1.39
N THR A 120 -22.78 -4.56 2.08
CA THR A 120 -22.48 -3.15 2.28
C THR A 120 -21.37 -3.01 3.31
N LEU A 121 -21.53 -3.65 4.46
CA LEU A 121 -20.55 -3.64 5.54
C LEU A 121 -19.21 -4.25 5.11
N SER A 122 -19.21 -5.44 4.52
CA SER A 122 -17.98 -6.11 4.08
C SER A 122 -17.23 -5.31 3.01
N SER A 123 -17.94 -4.62 2.13
CA SER A 123 -17.34 -3.68 1.17
C SER A 123 -16.77 -2.43 1.85
N ASP A 124 -17.43 -1.90 2.88
CA ASP A 124 -16.95 -0.74 3.66
C ASP A 124 -15.66 -1.09 4.41
N ILE A 125 -15.64 -2.26 5.06
CA ILE A 125 -14.45 -2.81 5.75
C ILE A 125 -13.31 -2.94 4.76
N LYS A 126 -13.53 -3.57 3.60
CA LYS A 126 -12.47 -3.71 2.58
C LYS A 126 -11.92 -2.35 2.14
N ARG A 127 -12.78 -1.36 1.91
CA ARG A 127 -12.33 0.00 1.54
C ARG A 127 -11.46 0.61 2.64
N HIS A 128 -11.89 0.48 3.90
CA HIS A 128 -11.14 0.99 5.05
C HIS A 128 -9.74 0.35 5.12
N GLU A 129 -9.65 -0.97 5.03
CA GLU A 129 -8.37 -1.69 5.04
C GLU A 129 -7.49 -1.38 3.81
N GLU A 130 -8.09 -1.20 2.63
CA GLU A 130 -7.35 -0.80 1.44
C GLU A 130 -6.73 0.61 1.58
N ARG A 131 -7.39 1.50 2.31
CA ARG A 131 -6.86 2.84 2.55
C ARG A 131 -5.64 2.83 3.47
N HIS A 132 -5.61 1.97 4.49
CA HIS A 132 -4.42 1.74 5.33
C HIS A 132 -3.22 1.28 4.51
N ALA A 133 -3.42 0.32 3.60
CA ALA A 133 -2.37 -0.14 2.69
C ALA A 133 -1.90 0.97 1.73
N GLU A 134 -2.80 1.84 1.28
CA GLU A 134 -2.47 2.98 0.43
C GLU A 134 -1.62 4.03 1.16
N ILE A 135 -1.99 4.39 2.40
CA ILE A 135 -1.20 5.30 3.24
C ILE A 135 0.21 4.74 3.42
N ALA A 136 0.35 3.46 3.76
CA ALA A 136 1.65 2.80 3.90
C ALA A 136 2.49 2.86 2.62
N ARG A 137 1.86 2.64 1.46
CA ARG A 137 2.53 2.74 0.14
C ARG A 137 3.05 4.13 -0.13
N ASN A 138 2.29 5.17 0.21
CA ASN A 138 2.70 6.55 -0.01
C ASN A 138 3.91 6.90 0.86
N HIS A 139 3.92 6.46 2.13
CA HIS A 139 5.06 6.62 3.03
C HIS A 139 6.28 5.82 2.58
N ALA A 140 6.12 4.59 2.09
CA ALA A 140 7.24 3.80 1.56
C ALA A 140 7.93 4.48 0.37
N ARG A 141 7.14 5.00 -0.57
CA ARG A 141 7.64 5.76 -1.73
C ARG A 141 8.31 7.06 -1.33
N LYS A 142 7.77 7.75 -0.32
CA LYS A 142 8.36 8.98 0.20
C LYS A 142 9.72 8.69 0.86
N LEU A 143 9.80 7.67 1.71
CA LEU A 143 11.01 7.29 2.42
C LEU A 143 12.15 6.91 1.46
N GLU A 144 11.85 6.18 0.38
CA GLU A 144 12.84 5.84 -0.65
C GLU A 144 13.44 7.10 -1.31
N LYS A 145 12.59 8.07 -1.66
CA LYS A 145 13.02 9.37 -2.20
C LYS A 145 13.83 10.16 -1.18
N ASP A 146 13.40 10.18 0.07
CA ASP A 146 14.08 10.91 1.14
C ASP A 146 15.50 10.33 1.38
N PHE A 147 15.68 9.01 1.32
CA PHE A 147 17.00 8.39 1.41
C PHE A 147 17.93 8.83 0.28
N LEU A 148 17.44 8.82 -0.96
CA LEU A 148 18.22 9.24 -2.12
C LEU A 148 18.54 10.74 -2.10
N ALA A 149 17.76 11.55 -1.38
CA ALA A 149 17.97 12.99 -1.23
C ALA A 149 18.92 13.36 -0.08
N LEU A 150 19.40 12.39 0.71
CA LEU A 150 20.33 12.66 1.81
C LEU A 150 21.66 13.21 1.29
N LYS A 151 22.08 14.36 1.83
CA LYS A 151 23.40 14.93 1.55
C LYS A 151 24.50 14.10 2.20
N PRO A 152 25.69 14.00 1.59
CA PRO A 152 26.81 13.25 2.16
C PRO A 152 27.19 13.74 3.57
N GLU A 153 27.56 12.80 4.45
CA GLU A 153 28.10 13.04 5.80
C GLU A 153 29.64 12.91 5.80
N SER A 154 30.29 13.25 6.92
CA SER A 154 31.75 13.13 7.12
C SER A 154 32.25 11.68 7.14
N ASP A 155 31.39 10.72 7.45
CA ASP A 155 31.75 9.31 7.51
C ASP A 155 30.49 8.45 7.38
N CYS A 156 30.68 7.15 7.18
CA CYS A 156 29.57 6.24 6.95
C CYS A 156 28.78 5.93 8.22
N GLU A 157 29.39 6.02 9.41
CA GLU A 157 28.68 5.82 10.67
C GLU A 157 27.63 6.92 10.88
N ARG A 158 28.00 8.17 10.64
CA ARG A 158 27.08 9.31 10.66
C ARG A 158 26.00 9.20 9.59
N MET A 159 26.36 8.76 8.37
CA MET A 159 25.36 8.54 7.32
C MET A 159 24.37 7.45 7.70
N GLN A 160 24.83 6.32 8.27
CA GLN A 160 23.97 5.25 8.77
C GLN A 160 23.04 5.72 9.89
N ALA A 161 23.57 6.47 10.86
CA ALA A 161 22.78 7.06 11.94
C ALA A 161 21.71 8.03 11.40
N ARG A 162 22.03 8.79 10.35
CA ARG A 162 21.09 9.69 9.69
C ARG A 162 19.98 8.95 8.94
N VAL A 163 20.32 7.88 8.22
CA VAL A 163 19.34 6.98 7.57
C VAL A 163 18.42 6.33 8.62
N ALA A 164 18.97 5.85 9.74
CA ALA A 164 18.19 5.26 10.82
C ALA A 164 17.18 6.26 11.40
N ARG A 165 17.64 7.46 11.75
CA ARG A 165 16.77 8.53 12.28
C ARG A 165 15.68 8.95 11.29
N LEU A 166 16.01 9.06 10.01
CA LEU A 166 15.03 9.36 8.98
C LEU A 166 13.98 8.24 8.85
N SER A 167 14.41 6.98 8.97
CA SER A 167 13.50 5.82 8.96
C SER A 167 12.52 5.86 10.14
N GLU A 168 13.03 6.11 11.35
CA GLU A 168 12.21 6.21 12.57
C GLU A 168 11.16 7.33 12.44
N ASN A 169 11.58 8.51 11.99
CA ASN A 169 10.67 9.63 11.77
C ASN A 169 9.61 9.30 10.72
N ALA A 170 9.98 8.68 9.60
CA ALA A 170 9.03 8.31 8.55
C ALA A 170 8.01 7.26 9.04
N ILE A 171 8.42 6.31 9.89
CA ILE A 171 7.52 5.34 10.51
C ILE A 171 6.58 6.04 11.50
N ALA A 172 7.07 6.97 12.30
CA ALA A 172 6.23 7.75 13.20
C ALA A 172 5.20 8.61 12.44
N ASP A 173 5.60 9.22 11.32
CA ASP A 173 4.70 9.99 10.45
C ASP A 173 3.62 9.10 9.83
N HIS A 174 4.01 7.93 9.36
CA HIS A 174 3.10 6.89 8.89
C HIS A 174 2.06 6.54 9.97
N ASP A 175 2.50 6.23 11.19
CA ASP A 175 1.59 5.80 12.27
C ASP A 175 0.63 6.93 12.68
N ARG A 176 1.10 8.18 12.68
CA ARG A 176 0.24 9.36 12.89
C ARG A 176 -0.83 9.50 11.81
N ASP A 177 -0.49 9.22 10.56
CA ASP A 177 -1.43 9.27 9.43
C ASP A 177 -2.47 8.15 9.48
N GLN A 178 -2.06 6.93 9.83
CA GLN A 178 -2.96 5.78 10.06
C GLN A 178 -3.98 6.12 11.14
N ALA A 179 -3.49 6.57 12.31
CA ALA A 179 -4.35 6.93 13.44
C ALA A 179 -5.26 8.14 13.12
N ARG A 180 -4.79 9.10 12.33
CA ARG A 180 -5.63 10.22 11.88
C ARG A 180 -6.76 9.72 10.99
N PHE A 181 -6.48 8.82 10.05
CA PHE A 181 -7.49 8.23 9.18
C PHE A 181 -8.54 7.46 10.00
N ASP A 182 -8.14 6.64 10.96
CA ASP A 182 -9.07 5.91 11.83
C ASP A 182 -10.00 6.83 12.61
N ARG A 183 -9.46 7.90 13.21
CA ARG A 183 -10.27 8.90 13.93
C ARG A 183 -11.31 9.56 13.04
N MET A 184 -10.93 9.92 11.80
CA MET A 184 -11.85 10.53 10.84
C MET A 184 -12.90 9.54 10.33
N GLU A 185 -12.54 8.28 10.14
CA GLU A 185 -13.47 7.24 9.71
C GLU A 185 -14.50 6.93 10.79
N ALA A 186 -14.07 6.83 12.05
CA ALA A 186 -14.96 6.57 13.18
C ALA A 186 -16.06 7.63 13.31
N ALA A 187 -15.70 8.91 13.19
CA ALA A 187 -16.66 10.03 13.28
C ALA A 187 -17.68 10.09 12.14
N ASN A 188 -17.44 9.38 11.04
CA ASN A 188 -18.26 9.42 9.83
C ASN A 188 -18.92 8.07 9.48
N PHE A 189 -18.67 7.03 10.28
CA PHE A 189 -19.08 5.66 9.97
C PHE A 189 -20.59 5.52 9.80
N ASP A 190 -21.38 5.92 10.81
CA ASP A 190 -22.84 5.74 10.79
C ASP A 190 -23.50 6.46 9.60
N ARG A 191 -23.14 7.74 9.41
CA ARG A 191 -23.65 8.55 8.29
C ARG A 191 -23.31 7.93 6.93
N ARG A 192 -22.10 7.37 6.79
CA ARG A 192 -21.69 6.70 5.56
C ARG A 192 -22.45 5.39 5.34
N MET A 193 -22.64 4.59 6.39
CA MET A 193 -23.35 3.32 6.30
C MET A 193 -24.80 3.50 5.87
N VAL A 194 -25.52 4.44 6.49
CA VAL A 194 -26.90 4.79 6.10
C VAL A 194 -26.97 5.17 4.62
N ARG A 195 -26.08 6.07 4.17
CA ARG A 195 -26.02 6.51 2.77
C ARG A 195 -25.74 5.36 1.80
N LEU A 196 -24.83 4.45 2.13
CA LEU A 196 -24.49 3.32 1.27
C LEU A 196 -25.65 2.33 1.15
N LEU A 197 -26.36 2.07 2.24
CA LEU A 197 -27.55 1.21 2.25
C LEU A 197 -28.67 1.82 1.41
N GLN A 198 -28.98 3.10 1.60
CA GLN A 198 -29.97 3.85 0.81
C GLN A 198 -29.65 3.77 -0.69
N TYR A 199 -28.41 4.08 -1.08
CA TYR A 199 -27.99 4.02 -2.48
C TYR A 199 -28.21 2.64 -3.11
N ARG A 200 -27.87 1.57 -2.40
CA ARG A 200 -28.06 0.21 -2.93
C ARG A 200 -29.54 -0.18 -3.00
N LEU A 201 -30.36 0.20 -2.02
CA LEU A 201 -31.81 0.00 -2.06
C LEU A 201 -32.43 0.70 -3.27
N ASP A 202 -32.06 1.94 -3.54
CA ASP A 202 -32.56 2.71 -4.69
C ASP A 202 -32.11 2.08 -6.03
N THR A 203 -30.87 1.61 -6.10
CA THR A 203 -30.34 0.91 -7.27
C THR A 203 -31.09 -0.39 -7.55
N MET A 204 -31.53 -1.10 -6.49
CA MET A 204 -32.32 -2.33 -6.62
C MET A 204 -33.76 -2.08 -7.03
N LYS A 205 -34.36 -0.94 -6.66
CA LYS A 205 -35.71 -0.54 -7.10
C LYS A 205 -35.77 -0.12 -8.57
N LYS A 206 -34.65 0.36 -9.12
CA LYS A 206 -34.52 0.79 -10.52
C LYS A 206 -34.23 -0.36 -11.49
N ARG A 207 -34.01 -1.58 -10.99
CA ARG A 207 -33.81 -2.80 -11.77
C ARG A 207 -35.07 -3.65 -11.75
#